data_AF-A0AAW5ECA8-F1
#
_entry.id   AF-A0AAW5ECA8-F1
#
_cell.length_a   1.000
_cell.length_b   1.000
_cell.length_c   1.000
_cell.angle_alpha   90.00
_cell.angle_beta   90.00
_cell.angle_gamma   90.00
#
_symmetry.space_group_name_H-M   'P 1'
#
loop_
_entity.id
_entity.type
_entity.pdbx_description
1 polymer ?
#
loop_
_entity_poly.entity_id
_entity_poly.type
_entity_poly.pdbx_seq_one_letter_code
_entity_poly.pdbx_strand_id
1 'polypeptide(L)'
;AFGFIISRGQICFTACFRDLFLFGRKNAIKGALIGMIIASLIAFAFILHGHNSKLIELSPAVAIGAFLFGFGIVFAGGCECGWTYRACEGQSHFMIVGIANIIGTMILALTYDFLPSAFKEGVKINLLNEF
;
A
#
# COMPACT_ATOMS: atom_id res chain seq x y z
N ALA A 1 0.00 13.16 -14.31
CA ALA A 1 0.86 12.12 -14.94
C ALA A 1 0.67 10.74 -14.29
N PHE A 2 0.80 10.60 -12.97
CA PHE A 2 0.76 9.30 -12.26
C PHE A 2 -0.48 8.43 -12.54
N GLY A 3 -1.69 9.00 -12.43
CA GLY A 3 -2.94 8.24 -12.67
C GLY A 3 -3.09 7.68 -14.08
N PHE A 4 -2.56 8.36 -15.10
CA PHE A 4 -2.57 7.89 -16.49
C PHE A 4 -1.62 6.70 -16.70
N ILE A 5 -0.46 6.72 -16.03
CA ILE A 5 0.51 5.61 -16.08
C ILE A 5 -0.09 4.38 -15.41
N ILE A 6 -0.78 4.54 -14.27
CA ILE A 6 -1.41 3.44 -13.56
C ILE A 6 -2.59 2.85 -14.34
N SER A 7 -3.45 3.68 -14.93
CA SER A 7 -4.60 3.17 -15.69
C SER A 7 -4.17 2.41 -16.95
N ARG A 8 -3.15 2.89 -17.67
CA ARG A 8 -2.59 2.15 -18.82
C ARG A 8 -1.75 0.95 -18.42
N GLY A 9 -1.02 1.04 -17.32
CA GLY A 9 -0.17 -0.04 -16.80
C GLY A 9 -0.95 -1.13 -16.07
N GLN A 10 -2.20 -0.87 -15.69
CA GLN A 10 -3.07 -1.75 -14.90
C GLN A 10 -2.32 -2.41 -13.74
N ILE A 11 -1.51 -1.59 -13.04
CA ILE A 11 -0.57 -2.09 -12.05
C ILE A 11 -1.35 -2.46 -10.78
N CYS A 12 -1.30 -3.74 -10.44
CA CYS A 12 -1.93 -4.29 -9.26
C CYS A 12 -1.01 -5.32 -8.61
N PHE A 13 -0.41 -4.98 -7.47
CA PHE A 13 0.58 -5.84 -6.80
C PHE A 13 0.00 -7.22 -6.45
N THR A 14 -1.24 -7.28 -5.98
CA THR A 14 -1.89 -8.56 -5.64
C THR A 14 -2.08 -9.44 -6.87
N ALA A 15 -2.42 -8.86 -8.02
CA ALA A 15 -2.49 -9.56 -9.29
C ALA A 15 -1.10 -10.00 -9.78
N CYS A 16 -0.06 -9.17 -9.61
CA CYS A 16 1.31 -9.55 -9.98
C CYS A 16 1.80 -10.79 -9.23
N PHE A 17 1.53 -10.90 -7.93
CA PHE A 17 1.87 -12.08 -7.14
C PHE A 17 1.03 -13.29 -7.55
N ARG A 18 -0.29 -13.13 -7.69
CA ARG A 18 -1.17 -14.21 -8.17
C ARG A 18 -0.72 -14.75 -9.53
N ASP A 19 -0.41 -13.87 -10.47
CA ASP A 19 -0.02 -14.25 -11.83
C ASP A 19 1.36 -14.91 -11.89
N LEU A 20 2.27 -14.56 -10.97
CA LEU A 20 3.54 -15.24 -10.81
C LEU A 20 3.33 -16.68 -10.33
N PHE A 21 2.51 -16.89 -9.29
CA PHE A 21 2.31 -18.21 -8.69
C PHE A 21 1.40 -19.13 -9.50
N LEU A 22 0.31 -18.62 -10.08
CA LEU A 22 -0.65 -19.44 -10.85
C LEU A 22 -0.24 -19.62 -12.31
N PHE A 23 0.23 -18.57 -12.98
CA PHE A 23 0.47 -18.59 -14.43
C PHE A 23 1.95 -18.52 -14.81
N GLY A 24 2.86 -18.37 -13.83
CA GLY A 24 4.30 -18.25 -14.08
C GLY A 24 4.70 -16.98 -14.85
N ARG A 25 3.80 -15.98 -14.97
CA ARG A 25 4.05 -14.78 -15.78
C ARG A 25 4.92 -13.78 -15.02
N LYS A 26 6.20 -13.69 -15.39
CA LYS A 26 7.19 -12.88 -14.65
C LYS A 26 7.24 -11.39 -15.05
N ASN A 27 6.60 -10.99 -16.14
CA ASN A 27 6.77 -9.64 -16.70
C ASN A 27 6.22 -8.55 -15.76
N ALA A 28 5.00 -8.74 -15.24
CA ALA A 28 4.35 -7.77 -14.38
C ALA A 28 5.08 -7.62 -13.03
N ILE A 29 5.50 -8.73 -12.42
CA ILE A 29 6.20 -8.68 -11.13
C ILE A 29 7.62 -8.10 -11.25
N LYS A 30 8.32 -8.36 -12.35
CA LYS A 30 9.63 -7.72 -12.60
C LYS A 30 9.50 -6.20 -12.71
N GLY A 31 8.49 -5.72 -13.45
CA GLY A 31 8.22 -4.28 -13.55
C GLY A 31 7.91 -3.65 -12.19
N ALA A 32 7.05 -4.30 -11.41
CA ALA A 32 6.71 -3.86 -10.06
C ALA A 32 7.93 -3.81 -9.12
N LEU A 33 8.79 -4.84 -9.16
CA LEU A 33 10.01 -4.92 -8.36
C LEU A 33 11.01 -3.81 -8.71
N ILE A 34 11.25 -3.58 -10.00
CA ILE A 34 12.14 -2.50 -10.47
C ILE A 34 11.59 -1.14 -10.03
N GLY A 35 10.27 -0.93 -10.14
CA GLY A 35 9.61 0.28 -9.67
C GLY A 35 9.82 0.53 -8.17
N MET A 36 9.70 -0.51 -7.34
CA MET A 36 9.93 -0.43 -5.89
C MET A 36 11.40 -0.11 -5.54
N ILE A 37 12.35 -0.70 -6.28
CA ILE A 37 13.78 -0.41 -6.09
C ILE A 37 14.08 1.06 -6.42
N ILE A 38 13.59 1.55 -7.55
CA ILE A 38 13.79 2.95 -7.95
C ILE A 38 13.13 3.90 -6.93
N ALA A 39 11.89 3.61 -6.51
CA ALA A 39 11.18 4.43 -5.54
C ALA A 39 11.89 4.50 -4.18
N SER A 40 12.43 3.37 -3.70
CA SER A 40 13.18 3.33 -2.44
C SER A 40 14.52 4.07 -2.52
N LEU A 41 15.25 3.96 -3.63
CA LEU A 41 16.49 4.72 -3.86
C LEU A 41 16.24 6.23 -3.92
N ILE A 42 15.19 6.65 -4.63
CA ILE A 42 14.78 8.07 -4.70
C ILE A 42 14.43 8.56 -3.29
N ALA A 43 13.59 7.82 -2.55
CA ALA A 43 13.21 8.19 -1.19
C ALA A 43 14.45 8.34 -0.29
N PHE A 44 15.40 7.41 -0.36
CA PHE A 44 16.65 7.48 0.40
C PHE A 44 17.48 8.72 0.05
N ALA A 45 17.63 9.04 -1.25
CA ALA A 45 18.33 10.23 -1.70
C ALA A 45 17.70 11.54 -1.21
N PHE A 46 16.36 11.60 -1.12
CA PHE A 46 15.64 12.75 -0.58
C PHE A 46 15.87 12.92 0.93
N ILE A 47 15.92 11.82 1.68
CA ILE A 47 16.15 11.87 3.13
C ILE A 47 17.58 12.35 3.43
N LEU A 48 18.57 11.94 2.63
CA LEU A 48 19.95 12.45 2.73
C LEU A 48 20.07 13.96 2.48
N HIS A 49 19.19 14.54 1.66
CA HIS A 49 19.13 16.00 1.42
C HIS A 49 18.43 16.78 2.54
N GLY A 50 18.15 16.16 3.69
CA GLY A 50 17.59 16.83 4.86
C GLY A 50 16.06 16.99 4.83
N HIS A 51 15.37 16.31 3.91
CA HIS A 51 13.91 16.25 3.97
C HIS A 51 13.45 15.32 5.10
N ASN A 52 12.51 15.81 5.91
CA ASN A 52 11.94 15.06 7.02
C ASN A 52 11.29 13.77 6.53
N SER A 53 11.80 12.64 7.00
CA SER A 53 11.16 11.34 6.85
C SER A 53 10.16 11.13 7.98
N LYS A 54 8.90 10.87 7.64
CA LYS A 54 7.94 10.33 8.60
C LYS A 54 8.13 8.82 8.66
N LEU A 55 9.08 8.38 9.48
CA LEU A 55 9.23 6.95 9.79
C LEU A 55 8.07 6.51 10.67
N ILE A 56 7.32 5.53 10.19
CA ILE A 56 6.22 4.91 10.93
C ILE A 56 6.82 3.85 11.84
N GLU A 57 6.45 3.85 13.11
CA GLU A 57 6.93 2.86 14.08
C GLU A 57 6.47 1.46 13.67
N LEU A 58 7.35 0.47 13.72
CA LEU A 58 6.97 -0.92 13.48
C LEU A 58 6.28 -1.43 14.74
N SER A 59 4.97 -1.23 14.79
CA SER A 59 4.11 -1.65 15.91
C SER A 59 3.35 -2.94 15.57
N PRO A 60 3.02 -3.79 16.57
CA PRO A 60 2.09 -4.91 16.41
C PRO A 60 0.77 -4.55 15.73
N ALA A 61 0.26 -3.32 15.90
CA ALA A 61 -0.94 -2.86 15.20
C ALA A 61 -0.75 -2.79 13.68
N VAL A 62 0.44 -2.48 13.20
CA VAL A 62 0.75 -2.46 11.76
C VAL A 62 0.66 -3.87 11.18
N ALA A 63 1.15 -4.88 11.91
CA ALA A 63 1.07 -6.28 11.47
C ALA A 63 -0.38 -6.77 11.37
N ILE A 64 -1.20 -6.51 12.41
CA ILE A 64 -2.62 -6.88 12.42
C ILE A 64 -3.39 -6.11 11.35
N GLY A 65 -3.13 -4.80 11.22
CA GLY A 65 -3.74 -3.96 10.19
C GLY A 65 -3.39 -4.42 8.77
N ALA A 66 -2.12 -4.75 8.51
CA ALA A 66 -1.68 -5.28 7.22
C ALA A 66 -2.35 -6.62 6.89
N PHE A 67 -2.52 -7.50 7.89
CA PHE A 67 -3.24 -8.76 7.71
C PHE A 67 -4.72 -8.56 7.37
N LEU A 68 -5.43 -7.72 8.14
CA LEU A 68 -6.84 -7.41 7.89
C LEU A 68 -7.05 -6.69 6.55
N PHE A 69 -6.16 -5.76 6.21
CA PHE A 69 -6.16 -5.08 4.92
C PHE A 69 -5.96 -6.10 3.78
N GLY A 70 -4.96 -6.98 3.91
CA GLY A 70 -4.67 -8.04 2.96
C GLY A 70 -5.85 -9.00 2.75
N PHE A 71 -6.55 -9.35 3.83
CA PHE A 71 -7.76 -10.16 3.74
C PHE A 71 -8.89 -9.41 3.00
N GLY A 72 -9.14 -8.15 3.37
CA GLY A 72 -10.21 -7.35 2.77
C GLY A 72 -10.05 -7.11 1.26
N ILE A 73 -8.83 -6.85 0.79
CA ILE A 73 -8.58 -6.62 -0.64
C ILE A 73 -8.82 -7.86 -1.51
N VAL A 74 -8.74 -9.07 -0.95
CA VAL A 74 -9.10 -10.31 -1.67
C VAL A 74 -10.60 -10.35 -1.95
N PHE A 75 -11.44 -9.99 -0.97
CA PHE A 75 -12.90 -9.90 -1.17
C PHE A 75 -13.29 -8.75 -2.11
N ALA A 76 -12.59 -7.62 -2.02
CA ALA A 76 -12.82 -6.48 -2.91
C ALA A 76 -12.42 -6.76 -4.38
N GLY A 77 -11.66 -7.83 -4.64
CA GLY A 77 -11.27 -8.23 -6.00
C GLY A 77 -10.27 -7.29 -6.68
N GLY A 78 -9.50 -6.51 -5.91
CA GLY A 78 -8.53 -5.54 -6.41
C GLY A 78 -7.50 -5.12 -5.37
N CYS A 79 -6.48 -4.35 -5.76
CA CYS A 79 -5.58 -3.67 -4.81
C CYS A 79 -6.00 -2.21 -4.62
N GLU A 80 -5.31 -1.47 -3.76
CA GLU A 80 -5.59 -0.04 -3.49
C GLU A 80 -5.53 0.84 -4.76
N CYS A 81 -4.43 0.80 -5.50
CA CYS A 81 -4.39 1.43 -6.82
C CYS A 81 -5.41 0.81 -7.81
N GLY A 82 -5.66 -0.49 -7.66
CA GLY A 82 -6.52 -1.33 -8.50
C GLY A 82 -7.97 -0.91 -8.56
N TRP A 83 -8.59 -0.70 -7.40
CA TRP A 83 -9.98 -0.23 -7.36
C TRP A 83 -10.07 1.22 -7.86
N THR A 84 -9.05 2.04 -7.58
CA THR A 84 -9.05 3.47 -7.92
C THR A 84 -9.13 3.70 -9.42
N TYR A 85 -8.24 3.07 -10.22
CA TYR A 85 -8.30 3.26 -11.68
C TYR A 85 -9.53 2.60 -12.32
N ARG A 86 -10.01 1.46 -11.80
CA ARG A 86 -11.20 0.77 -12.32
C ARG A 86 -12.49 1.52 -11.99
N ALA A 87 -12.54 2.20 -10.85
CA ALA A 87 -13.62 3.13 -10.53
C ALA A 87 -13.62 4.32 -11.52
N CYS A 88 -12.45 4.86 -11.87
CA CYS A 88 -12.32 5.91 -12.89
C CYS A 88 -12.63 5.44 -14.32
N GLU A 89 -12.47 4.15 -14.62
CA GLU A 89 -12.91 3.53 -15.89
C GLU A 89 -14.44 3.33 -15.97
N GLY A 90 -15.19 3.63 -14.90
CA GLY A 90 -16.65 3.57 -14.87
C GLY A 90 -17.24 2.27 -14.31
N GLN A 91 -16.43 1.39 -13.71
CA GLN A 91 -16.94 0.16 -13.09
C GLN A 91 -17.58 0.47 -11.72
N SER A 92 -18.92 0.39 -11.65
CA SER A 92 -19.71 0.73 -10.45
C SER A 92 -19.35 -0.08 -9.21
N HIS A 93 -18.96 -1.36 -9.37
CA HIS A 93 -18.52 -2.20 -8.26
C HIS A 93 -17.33 -1.57 -7.51
N PHE A 94 -16.34 -1.02 -8.23
CA PHE A 94 -15.16 -0.44 -7.61
C PHE A 94 -15.40 0.93 -6.97
N MET A 95 -16.48 1.63 -7.35
CA MET A 95 -16.91 2.84 -6.66
C MET A 95 -17.41 2.52 -5.24
N ILE A 96 -18.16 1.43 -5.08
CA ILE A 96 -18.65 0.97 -3.76
C ILE A 96 -17.45 0.58 -2.88
N VAL A 97 -16.48 -0.15 -3.44
CA VAL A 97 -15.23 -0.51 -2.75
C VAL A 97 -14.49 0.74 -2.29
N GLY A 98 -14.41 1.78 -3.13
CA GLY A 98 -13.79 3.06 -2.78
C GLY A 98 -14.46 3.76 -1.61
N ILE A 99 -15.80 3.85 -1.63
CA ILE A 99 -16.57 4.44 -0.53
C ILE A 99 -16.34 3.64 0.77
N ALA A 100 -16.40 2.31 0.71
CA ALA A 100 -16.15 1.46 1.87
C ALA A 100 -14.72 1.62 2.42
N ASN A 101 -13.72 1.79 1.54
CA ASN A 101 -12.34 2.06 1.93
C ASN A 101 -12.20 3.40 2.66
N ILE A 102 -12.82 4.46 2.15
CA ILE A 102 -12.81 5.79 2.78
C ILE A 102 -13.49 5.76 4.15
N ILE A 103 -14.66 5.11 4.26
CA ILE A 103 -15.37 4.98 5.53
C ILE A 103 -14.54 4.17 6.54
N GLY A 104 -13.98 3.02 6.11
CA GLY A 104 -13.15 2.18 6.98
C GLY A 104 -11.91 2.89 7.50
N THR A 105 -11.22 3.64 6.63
CA THR A 105 -10.04 4.43 7.03
C THR A 105 -10.41 5.58 7.95
N MET A 106 -11.56 6.22 7.74
CA MET A 106 -12.07 7.28 8.62
C MET A 106 -12.43 6.73 10.02
N ILE A 107 -13.12 5.59 10.10
CA ILE A 107 -13.43 4.94 11.37
C ILE A 107 -12.14 4.58 12.12
N LEU A 108 -11.16 4.02 11.41
CA LEU A 108 -9.86 3.69 12.01
C LEU A 108 -9.16 4.95 12.53
N ALA A 109 -9.16 6.05 11.76
CA ALA A 109 -8.54 7.31 12.18
C ALA A 109 -9.17 7.87 13.46
N LEU A 110 -10.50 7.79 13.61
CA LEU A 110 -11.21 8.26 14.81
C LEU A 110 -11.04 7.31 16.01
N THR A 111 -10.93 6.00 15.75
CA THR A 111 -10.81 4.99 16.80
C THR A 111 -9.34 4.80 17.23
N TYR A 112 -8.39 5.28 16.44
CA TYR A 112 -6.96 5.12 16.69
C TYR A 112 -6.57 5.66 18.06
N ASP A 113 -7.13 6.79 18.51
CA ASP A 113 -6.79 7.40 19.80
C ASP A 113 -7.21 6.52 21.00
N PHE A 114 -8.26 5.71 20.86
CA PHE A 114 -8.75 4.82 21.91
C PHE A 114 -8.00 3.48 21.99
N LEU A 115 -7.16 3.15 21.02
CA LEU A 115 -6.42 1.89 21.00
C LEU A 115 -5.34 1.86 22.09
N PRO A 116 -5.14 0.74 22.82
CA PRO A 116 -4.17 0.66 23.91
C PRO A 116 -2.76 1.05 23.45
N SER A 117 -2.00 1.76 24.29
CA SER A 117 -0.62 2.17 24.04
C SER A 117 0.31 0.99 23.72
N ALA A 118 0.03 -0.19 24.28
CA ALA A 118 0.73 -1.44 23.96
C ALA A 118 0.62 -1.87 22.48
N PHE A 119 -0.40 -1.40 21.75
CA PHE A 119 -0.57 -1.60 20.31
C PHE A 119 -0.06 -0.41 19.49
N LYS A 120 0.34 0.71 20.10
CA LYS A 120 0.84 1.89 19.38
C LYS A 120 2.36 1.97 19.43
N GLU A 121 2.93 1.58 20.56
CA GLU A 121 4.37 1.58 20.78
C GLU A 121 5.04 0.53 19.89
N GLY A 122 5.85 1.00 18.95
CA GLY A 122 6.66 0.18 18.08
C GLY A 122 8.10 0.64 18.07
N VAL A 123 8.99 -0.22 17.57
CA VAL A 123 10.40 0.18 17.37
C VAL A 123 10.46 1.13 16.17
N LYS A 124 11.00 2.34 16.39
CA LYS A 124 11.43 3.22 15.29
C LYS A 124 12.74 2.70 14.74
N ILE A 125 12.66 1.87 13.70
CA ILE A 125 13.85 1.44 12.98
C ILE A 125 14.22 2.55 12.00
N ASN A 126 15.21 3.37 12.34
CA ASN A 126 15.76 4.38 11.46
C ASN A 126 17.11 3.93 10.91
N LEU A 127 17.10 3.44 9.67
CA LEU A 127 18.27 2.89 8.98
C LEU A 127 19.39 3.93 8.74
N LEU A 128 19.15 5.22 9.02
CA LEU A 128 20.13 6.29 8.89
C LEU A 128 20.91 6.59 10.19
N ASN A 129 20.43 6.13 11.34
CA ASN A 129 21.10 6.31 12.64
C ASN A 129 21.87 5.06 13.11
N GLU A 130 21.70 3.93 12.42
CA GLU A 130 22.39 2.67 12.72
C GLU A 130 23.70 2.46 11.93
N PHE A 131 24.08 3.42 11.07
CA PHE A 131 25.35 3.43 10.33
C PHE A 131 26.24 4.60 10.74
#